data_AF-A0AAW2NTN0-F1
#
_entry.id   AF-A0AAW2NTN0-F1
#
_cell.length_a   1.000
_cell.length_b   1.000
_cell.length_c   1.000
_cell.angle_alpha   90.00
_cell.angle_beta   90.00
_cell.angle_gamma   90.00
#
_symmetry.space_group_name_H-M   'P 1'
#
loop_
_entity.id
_entity.type
_entity.pdbx_description
1 polymer ?
#
loop_
_entity_poly.entity_id
_entity_poly.type
_entity_poly.pdbx_seq_one_letter_code
_entity_poly.pdbx_strand_id
1 'polypeptide(L)'
;INRDKFLLDTIYWQDQVRHYWRLMDVEEKEIRNVLDMNAFLGGFSVALSTWPVWVMNVVPASMNNTLSAIYDRGLIGAFHD
;
A
#
# COMPACT_ATOMS: atom_id res chain seq x y z
N ILE A 1 11.97 -11.37 2.68
CA ILE A 1 11.60 -10.36 3.70
C ILE A 1 11.08 -11.09 4.94
N ASN A 2 11.34 -10.61 6.16
CA ASN A 2 10.90 -11.29 7.38
C ASN A 2 9.66 -10.61 8.00
N ARG A 3 9.04 -11.28 8.97
CA ARG A 3 7.80 -10.83 9.63
C ARG A 3 7.94 -9.45 10.28
N ASP A 4 9.06 -9.19 10.95
CA ASP A 4 9.28 -7.91 11.65
C ASP A 4 9.33 -6.72 10.69
N LYS A 5 9.95 -6.89 9.51
CA LYS A 5 9.94 -5.86 8.47
C LYS A 5 8.53 -5.58 7.97
N PHE A 6 7.71 -6.60 7.75
CA PHE A 6 6.31 -6.40 7.38
C PHE A 6 5.51 -5.70 8.48
N LEU A 7 5.77 -6.02 9.74
CA LEU A 7 5.09 -5.38 10.87
C LEU A 7 5.43 -3.88 10.96
N LEU A 8 6.72 -3.55 10.90
CA LEU A 8 7.18 -2.15 10.93
C LEU A 8 6.64 -1.34 9.75
N ASP A 9 6.66 -1.91 8.56
CA ASP A 9 6.09 -1.31 7.35
C ASP A 9 4.58 -1.06 7.50
N THR A 10 3.83 -2.02 8.07
CA THR A 10 2.40 -1.86 8.34
C THR A 10 2.12 -0.73 9.31
N ILE A 11 2.83 -0.70 10.44
CA ILE A 11 2.62 0.31 11.50
C ILE A 11 2.92 1.70 10.93
N TYR A 12 4.03 1.85 10.21
CA TYR A 12 4.40 3.10 9.57
C TYR A 12 3.29 3.61 8.63
N TRP A 13 2.80 2.75 7.74
CA TRP A 13 1.78 3.14 6.77
C TRP A 13 0.40 3.38 7.38
N GLN A 14 0.02 2.67 8.45
CA GLN A 14 -1.22 2.96 9.18
C GLN A 14 -1.25 4.39 9.75
N ASP A 15 -0.13 4.85 10.29
CA ASP A 15 -0.01 6.22 10.80
C ASP A 15 -0.02 7.25 9.66
N GLN A 16 0.72 6.99 8.58
CA GLN A 16 0.77 7.90 7.42
C GLN A 16 -0.59 8.04 6.72
N VAL A 17 -1.28 6.93 6.46
CA VAL A 17 -2.61 6.94 5.81
C VAL A 17 -3.60 7.77 6.61
N ARG A 18 -3.66 7.58 7.93
CA ARG A 18 -4.54 8.37 8.81
C ARG A 18 -4.22 9.86 8.75
N HIS A 19 -2.93 10.22 8.68
CA HIS A 19 -2.52 11.61 8.56
C HIS A 19 -2.94 12.22 7.22
N TYR A 20 -2.63 11.57 6.10
CA TYR A 20 -2.97 12.07 4.77
C TYR A 20 -4.48 12.16 4.54
N TRP A 21 -5.25 11.18 5.02
CA TRP A 21 -6.69 11.21 4.85
C TRP A 21 -7.35 12.40 5.57
N ARG A 22 -6.85 12.75 6.76
CA ARG A 22 -7.30 13.95 7.49
C ARG A 22 -6.94 15.25 6.74
N LEU A 23 -5.82 15.29 6.03
CA LEU A 23 -5.41 16.47 5.25
C LEU A 23 -6.24 16.64 3.98
N MET A 24 -6.71 15.54 3.39
CA MET A 24 -7.54 15.59 2.18
C MET A 24 -8.98 16.01 2.46
N ASP A 25 -9.44 15.92 3.70
CA ASP A 25 -10.81 16.26 4.12
C ASP A 25 -11.89 15.53 3.31
N VAL A 26 -11.65 14.25 3.05
CA VAL A 26 -12.55 13.35 2.29
C VAL A 26 -13.06 12.22 3.18
N GLU A 27 -14.30 11.80 2.96
CA GLU A 27 -14.85 10.64 3.66
C GLU A 27 -14.27 9.33 3.10
N GLU A 28 -14.19 8.28 3.94
CA GLU A 28 -13.63 6.97 3.54
C GLU A 28 -14.36 6.34 2.34
N LYS A 29 -15.61 6.73 2.09
CA LYS A 29 -16.46 6.18 1.02
C LYS A 29 -16.38 6.95 -0.29
N GLU A 30 -15.81 8.15 -0.29
CA GLU A 30 -15.71 8.99 -1.49
C GLU A 30 -14.62 8.49 -2.44
N ILE A 31 -13.56 7.90 -1.89
CA ILE A 31 -12.51 7.24 -2.64
C ILE A 31 -12.83 5.76 -2.72
N ARG A 32 -12.73 5.19 -3.92
CA ARG A 32 -12.97 3.75 -4.16
C ARG A 32 -11.78 3.05 -4.80
N ASN A 33 -10.89 3.79 -5.45
CA ASN A 33 -9.72 3.26 -6.13
C ASN A 33 -8.51 4.12 -5.79
N VAL A 34 -7.40 3.48 -5.45
CA VAL A 34 -6.12 4.13 -5.16
C VAL A 34 -5.03 3.43 -5.95
N LEU A 35 -4.11 4.21 -6.51
CA LEU A 35 -2.94 3.71 -7.23
C LEU A 35 -1.71 3.98 -6.38
N ASP A 36 -1.05 2.93 -5.90
CA ASP A 36 0.21 3.01 -5.17
C ASP A 36 1.36 2.79 -6.15
N MET A 37 1.91 3.89 -6.67
CA MET A 37 2.95 3.86 -7.71
C MET A 37 4.34 3.44 -7.22
N ASN A 38 4.52 3.24 -5.91
CA ASN A 38 5.79 2.80 -5.34
C ASN A 38 5.56 1.93 -4.11
N ALA A 39 4.93 0.78 -4.36
CA ALA A 39 4.35 -0.02 -3.29
C ALA A 39 5.38 -0.65 -2.35
N PHE A 40 6.63 -0.86 -2.78
CA PHE A 40 7.69 -1.51 -2.01
C PHE A 40 7.20 -2.82 -1.34
N LEU A 41 6.83 -2.81 -0.05
CA LEU A 41 6.31 -3.99 0.66
C LEU A 41 4.78 -4.09 0.72
N GLY A 42 4.05 -3.21 0.04
CA GLY A 42 2.58 -3.15 0.01
C GLY A 42 1.94 -2.62 1.30
N GLY A 43 2.72 -1.96 2.17
CA GLY A 43 2.23 -1.48 3.47
C GLY A 43 1.12 -0.45 3.38
N PHE A 44 1.16 0.43 2.38
CA PHE A 44 0.11 1.40 2.12
C PHE A 44 -1.23 0.72 1.79
N SER A 45 -1.21 -0.30 0.93
CA SER A 45 -2.40 -1.11 0.62
C SER A 45 -2.93 -1.87 1.85
N VAL A 46 -2.04 -2.43 2.69
CA VAL A 46 -2.47 -3.07 3.95
C VAL A 46 -3.09 -2.09 4.92
N ALA A 47 -2.54 -0.88 5.02
CA ALA A 47 -3.09 0.16 5.89
C ALA A 47 -4.52 0.58 5.50
N LEU A 48 -4.88 0.42 4.23
CA LEU A 48 -6.21 0.70 3.67
C LEU A 48 -7.15 -0.52 3.62
N SER A 49 -6.68 -1.70 4.03
CA SER A 49 -7.42 -2.97 3.85
C SER A 49 -8.77 -3.04 4.57
N THR A 50 -8.99 -2.24 5.61
CA THR A 50 -10.28 -2.17 6.33
C THR A 50 -11.26 -1.18 5.71
N TRP A 51 -10.86 -0.43 4.69
CA TRP A 51 -11.63 0.65 4.08
C TRP A 51 -12.24 0.14 2.76
N PRO A 52 -13.35 0.71 2.27
CA PRO A 52 -14.03 0.23 1.06
C PRO A 52 -13.32 0.65 -0.24
N VAL A 53 -11.99 0.56 -0.26
CA VAL A 53 -11.11 0.99 -1.36
C VAL A 53 -10.41 -0.20 -2.00
N TRP A 54 -10.19 -0.10 -3.32
CA TRP A 54 -9.33 -1.02 -4.06
C TRP A 54 -7.99 -0.34 -4.33
N VAL A 55 -6.89 -1.04 -4.07
CA VAL A 55 -5.54 -0.51 -4.26
C VAL A 55 -4.81 -1.32 -5.32
N MET A 56 -4.36 -0.66 -6.37
CA MET A 56 -3.41 -1.25 -7.33
C MET A 56 -1.99 -0.92 -6.89
N ASN A 57 -1.20 -1.94 -6.57
CA ASN A 57 0.19 -1.76 -6.19
C ASN A 57 1.09 -1.84 -7.43
N VAL A 58 2.01 -0.89 -7.56
CA VAL A 58 2.97 -0.83 -8.65
C VAL A 58 4.38 -0.78 -8.07
N VAL A 59 5.25 -1.63 -8.58
CA VAL A 59 6.68 -1.60 -8.31
C VAL A 59 7.38 -1.00 -9.54
N PRO A 60 8.11 0.11 -9.41
CA PRO A 60 8.85 0.68 -10.53
C PRO A 60 9.86 -0.32 -11.10
N ALA A 61 9.95 -0.43 -12.43
CA ALA A 61 10.90 -1.33 -13.09
C ALA A 61 12.37 -0.99 -12.79
N SER A 62 12.64 0.27 -12.42
CA SER A 62 13.95 0.77 -12.01
C SER A 62 14.35 0.40 -10.56
N MET A 63 13.43 -0.14 -9.77
CA MET A 63 13.66 -0.51 -8.36
C MET A 63 13.84 -2.02 -8.17
N ASN A 64 14.32 -2.42 -6.99
CA ASN A 64 14.41 -3.82 -6.61
C ASN A 64 13.03 -4.49 -6.69
N ASN A 65 13.00 -5.67 -7.31
CA ASN A 65 11.80 -6.50 -7.37
C ASN A 65 11.33 -6.87 -5.95
N THR A 66 10.25 -6.23 -5.54
CA THR A 66 9.55 -6.47 -4.27
C THR A 66 8.15 -7.04 -4.48
N LEU A 67 7.81 -7.38 -5.72
CA LEU A 67 6.50 -7.87 -6.11
C LEU A 67 6.15 -9.21 -5.44
N SER A 68 7.13 -10.08 -5.23
CA SER A 68 6.94 -11.31 -4.45
C SER A 68 6.48 -11.02 -3.02
N ALA A 69 6.98 -9.96 -2.40
CA ALA A 69 6.60 -9.57 -1.05
C ALA A 69 5.17 -9.05 -0.97
N ILE A 70 4.72 -8.34 -2.01
CA ILE A 70 3.33 -7.89 -2.16
C ILE A 70 2.41 -9.11 -2.27
N TYR A 71 2.79 -10.11 -3.07
CA TYR A 71 2.04 -11.36 -3.20
C TYR A 71 2.02 -12.20 -1.92
N ASP A 72 3.13 -12.26 -1.18
CA ASP A 72 3.21 -12.96 0.12
C ASP A 72 2.22 -12.37 1.15
N ARG A 73 1.80 -11.11 0.98
CA ARG A 73 0.78 -10.44 1.81
C ARG A 73 -0.64 -10.59 1.27
N GLY A 74 -0.84 -11.34 0.19
CA GLY A 74 -2.14 -11.56 -0.45
C GLY A 74 -2.65 -10.36 -1.26
N LEU A 75 -1.75 -9.43 -1.62
CA LEU A 75 -2.10 -8.25 -2.39
C LEU A 75 -1.85 -8.48 -3.89
N ILE A 76 -2.49 -7.66 -4.71
CA ILE A 76 -2.24 -7.62 -6.16
C ILE A 76 -1.24 -6.52 -6.50
N GLY A 77 -0.46 -6.72 -7.55
CA GLY A 77 0.42 -5.68 -8.06
C GLY A 77 1.08 -6.04 -9.39
N ALA A 78 1.71 -5.05 -9.99
CA ALA A 78 2.40 -5.15 -11.28
C ALA A 78 3.69 -4.32 -11.32
N PHE A 79 4.53 -4.58 -12.33
CA PHE A 79 5.59 -3.66 -12.71
C PHE A 79 5.07 -2.58 -13.64
N HIS A 80 5.61 -1.37 -13.50
CA HIS A 80 5.41 -0.29 -14.44
C HIS A 80 6.65 0.62 -14.46
N ASP A 81 6.88 1.33 -15.57
CA ASP A 81 7.90 2.38 -15.72
C ASP A 81 7.24 3.75 -15.80
#